data_AF-A0A2U1ZZ37-F1
#
_entry.id   AF-A0A2U1ZZ37-F1
#
_cell.length_a   1.000
_cell.length_b   1.000
_cell.length_c   1.000
_cell.angle_alpha   90.00
_cell.angle_beta   90.00
_cell.angle_gamma   90.00
#
_symmetry.space_group_name_H-M   'P 1'
#
loop_
_entity.id
_entity.type
_entity.pdbx_description
1 polymer ?
#
loop_
_entity_poly.entity_id
_entity_poly.type
_entity_poly.pdbx_seq_one_letter_code
_entity_poly.pdbx_strand_id
1 'polypeptide(L)'
;MTDEHASFPVVLRGYDRAQVDQHVSDLVRALNEARRQVEASDSESLRLSGQLSETQRALSETEAPTYAGLGSRIEQLLRSAEEQSTDVVTQASTKASTITARAEKEAQQLLDRAEREAADLLANARAEAEHVTTSAATESESVRAAAALSSTELVSSAEREARGIRGALESETAERRATLERDLAARESLVLRETTELRVAAEAEARELVATATAAARALRTEAEAYATTTRETARAEADALVGQARSTADGLVTTAREEADVLVEETITAQAAGDLDIARRREAAEAENREIHDAAKAAADQLLADVNARVAEAEERVVDALDRADSISATSEASARSTLSSAREQAGRIVDDANDAADRTLTAAAQEAELRLESVRAEVADLERQREAITAYLDELRGLLGSSVVPDEHLIAKADQAAAALEEATAESDDDNDEDGSADEDSSSHATAEDEGSGTETSDSDTDTEDDADADETGSVTETHVESSEETSSAATGSPRR
;
A
#
# COMPACT_ATOMS: atom_id res chain seq x y z
N MET A 1 -60.93 -209.92 -29.64
CA MET A 1 -61.43 -211.10 -30.36
C MET A 1 -62.95 -211.06 -30.34
N THR A 2 -63.61 -211.69 -31.31
CA THR A 2 -65.05 -211.95 -31.25
C THR A 2 -65.29 -213.19 -30.39
N ASP A 3 -65.79 -212.95 -29.18
CA ASP A 3 -66.47 -213.94 -28.36
C ASP A 3 -67.93 -213.42 -28.29
N GLU A 4 -68.99 -214.06 -28.80
CA GLU A 4 -69.21 -215.48 -29.07
C GLU A 4 -68.88 -216.29 -27.80
N HIS A 5 -69.88 -216.62 -26.97
CA HIS A 5 -70.65 -217.84 -27.20
C HIS A 5 -72.07 -217.79 -26.60
N ALA A 6 -72.86 -218.82 -26.92
CA ALA A 6 -74.03 -219.28 -26.16
C ALA A 6 -75.20 -218.29 -26.00
N SER A 7 -75.77 -217.83 -27.13
CA SER A 7 -77.19 -217.43 -27.14
C SER A 7 -78.07 -218.66 -26.87
N PHE A 8 -78.40 -218.92 -25.60
CA PHE A 8 -79.24 -220.03 -25.19
C PHE A 8 -80.62 -220.02 -25.92
N PRO A 9 -81.10 -221.17 -26.45
CA PRO A 9 -82.33 -221.23 -27.21
C PRO A 9 -83.57 -221.01 -26.33
N VAL A 10 -84.48 -220.14 -26.77
CA VAL A 10 -85.66 -219.75 -26.00
C VAL A 10 -86.79 -220.77 -26.15
N VAL A 11 -87.30 -221.28 -25.03
CA VAL A 11 -88.45 -222.19 -24.94
C VAL A 11 -89.55 -221.59 -24.06
N LEU A 12 -90.80 -222.00 -24.31
CA LEU A 12 -92.03 -221.35 -23.80
C LEU A 12 -92.16 -221.27 -22.26
N ARG A 13 -91.33 -222.03 -21.53
CA ARG A 13 -91.02 -221.82 -20.11
C ARG A 13 -89.51 -222.07 -19.92
N GLY A 14 -88.77 -221.00 -19.63
CA GLY A 14 -87.33 -221.02 -19.39
C GLY A 14 -86.92 -219.96 -18.37
N TYR A 15 -85.63 -219.89 -18.05
CA TYR A 15 -85.08 -218.91 -17.09
C TYR A 15 -85.04 -217.50 -17.67
N ASP A 16 -85.12 -216.49 -16.80
CA ASP A 16 -84.99 -215.08 -17.20
C ASP A 16 -83.55 -214.79 -17.67
N ARG A 17 -83.41 -214.52 -18.95
CA ARG A 17 -82.14 -214.22 -19.60
C ARG A 17 -81.42 -213.03 -18.96
N ALA A 18 -82.14 -211.99 -18.51
CA ALA A 18 -81.50 -210.82 -17.92
C ALA A 18 -80.79 -211.15 -16.60
N GLN A 19 -81.35 -212.06 -15.80
CA GLN A 19 -80.73 -212.54 -14.56
C GLN A 19 -79.56 -213.49 -14.83
N VAL A 20 -79.66 -214.34 -15.85
CA VAL A 20 -78.57 -215.24 -16.25
C VAL A 20 -77.38 -214.47 -16.82
N ASP A 21 -77.61 -213.56 -17.76
CA ASP A 21 -76.55 -212.74 -18.39
C ASP A 21 -75.83 -211.88 -17.31
N GLN A 22 -76.56 -211.33 -16.33
CA GLN A 22 -75.98 -210.65 -15.16
C GLN A 22 -75.14 -211.60 -14.28
N HIS A 23 -75.67 -212.76 -13.89
CA HIS A 23 -74.96 -213.67 -12.99
C HIS A 23 -73.71 -214.29 -13.65
N VAL A 24 -73.73 -214.53 -14.96
CA VAL A 24 -72.54 -214.92 -15.74
C VAL A 24 -71.49 -213.80 -15.74
N SER A 25 -71.91 -212.54 -15.90
CA SER A 25 -71.01 -211.37 -15.80
C SER A 25 -70.33 -211.29 -14.42
N ASP A 26 -71.09 -211.47 -13.34
CA ASP A 26 -70.56 -211.47 -11.97
C ASP A 26 -69.59 -212.64 -11.71
N LEU A 27 -69.88 -213.84 -12.24
CA LEU A 27 -68.97 -215.00 -12.17
C LEU A 27 -67.68 -214.80 -12.97
N VAL A 28 -67.75 -214.21 -14.18
CA VAL A 28 -66.58 -213.84 -14.98
C VAL A 28 -65.74 -212.77 -14.26
N ARG A 29 -66.39 -211.80 -13.59
CA ARG A 29 -65.71 -210.81 -12.76
C ARG A 29 -65.00 -211.44 -11.57
N ALA A 30 -65.65 -212.35 -10.85
CA ALA A 30 -65.05 -213.09 -9.72
C ALA A 30 -63.86 -213.96 -10.15
N LEU A 31 -63.96 -214.66 -11.29
CA LEU A 31 -62.87 -215.47 -11.84
C LEU A 31 -61.63 -214.63 -12.18
N ASN A 32 -61.83 -213.45 -12.78
CA ASN A 32 -60.74 -212.55 -13.13
C ASN A 32 -60.09 -211.91 -11.90
N GLU A 33 -60.85 -211.64 -10.85
CA GLU A 33 -60.31 -211.11 -9.60
C GLU A 33 -59.48 -212.18 -8.85
N ALA A 34 -59.98 -213.41 -8.77
CA ALA A 34 -59.25 -214.54 -8.17
C ALA A 34 -57.91 -214.81 -8.87
N ARG A 35 -57.84 -214.67 -10.21
CA ARG A 35 -56.59 -214.79 -10.98
C ARG A 35 -55.55 -213.75 -10.60
N ARG A 36 -55.94 -212.47 -10.52
CA ARG A 36 -55.04 -211.38 -10.06
C ARG A 36 -54.51 -211.61 -8.65
N GLN A 37 -55.34 -212.19 -7.78
CA GLN A 37 -54.98 -212.47 -6.40
C GLN A 37 -53.90 -213.56 -6.29
N VAL A 38 -53.91 -214.55 -7.19
CA VAL A 38 -52.83 -215.55 -7.33
C VAL A 38 -51.56 -214.91 -7.91
N GLU A 39 -51.65 -214.11 -8.98
CA GLU A 39 -50.50 -213.42 -9.58
C GLU A 39 -49.79 -212.49 -8.55
N ALA A 40 -50.56 -211.81 -7.70
CA ALA A 40 -50.03 -211.02 -6.60
C ALA A 40 -49.29 -211.88 -5.55
N SER A 41 -49.91 -212.98 -5.11
CA SER A 41 -49.32 -213.96 -4.17
C SER A 41 -47.98 -214.51 -4.66
N ASP A 42 -47.89 -214.89 -5.93
CA ASP A 42 -46.67 -215.45 -6.51
C ASP A 42 -45.55 -214.40 -6.61
N SER A 43 -45.91 -213.15 -6.94
CA SER A 43 -44.96 -212.03 -6.94
C SER A 43 -44.39 -211.70 -5.55
N GLU A 44 -45.22 -211.82 -4.50
CA GLU A 44 -44.77 -211.61 -3.12
C GLU A 44 -43.90 -212.78 -2.63
N SER A 45 -44.25 -214.02 -2.99
CA SER A 45 -43.46 -215.21 -2.67
C SER A 45 -42.05 -215.16 -3.29
N LEU A 46 -41.92 -214.68 -4.53
CA LEU A 46 -40.63 -214.42 -5.17
C LEU A 46 -39.86 -213.31 -4.46
N ARG A 47 -40.52 -212.20 -4.10
CA ARG A 47 -39.91 -211.07 -3.37
C ARG A 47 -39.33 -211.51 -2.02
N LEU A 48 -40.11 -212.24 -1.23
CA LEU A 48 -39.70 -212.77 0.08
C LEU A 48 -38.55 -213.78 -0.04
N SER A 49 -38.56 -214.64 -1.08
CA SER A 49 -37.48 -215.59 -1.35
C SER A 49 -36.16 -214.89 -1.67
N GLY A 50 -36.20 -213.78 -2.43
CA GLY A 50 -35.03 -212.93 -2.68
C GLY A 50 -34.47 -212.31 -1.39
N GLN A 51 -35.33 -211.72 -0.57
CA GLN A 51 -34.94 -211.13 0.72
C GLN A 51 -34.36 -212.16 1.70
N LEU A 52 -34.83 -213.42 1.68
CA LEU A 52 -34.26 -214.52 2.46
C LEU A 52 -32.83 -214.85 2.01
N SER A 53 -32.57 -214.92 0.70
CA SER A 53 -31.22 -215.18 0.17
C SER A 53 -30.24 -214.05 0.49
N GLU A 54 -30.68 -212.79 0.37
CA GLU A 54 -29.88 -211.61 0.67
C GLU A 54 -29.53 -211.50 2.17
N THR A 55 -30.49 -211.77 3.05
CA THR A 55 -30.26 -211.77 4.51
C THR A 55 -29.38 -212.95 4.97
N GLN A 56 -29.51 -214.13 4.38
CA GLN A 56 -28.59 -215.25 4.63
C GLN A 56 -27.15 -214.92 4.21
N ARG A 57 -26.96 -214.17 3.11
CA ARG A 57 -25.64 -213.70 2.68
C ARG A 57 -25.01 -212.74 3.69
N ALA A 58 -25.76 -211.73 4.13
CA ALA A 58 -25.31 -210.79 5.16
C ALA A 58 -24.95 -211.49 6.49
N LEU A 59 -25.68 -212.55 6.85
CA LEU A 59 -25.34 -213.39 8.01
C LEU A 59 -24.00 -214.11 7.81
N SER A 60 -23.77 -214.72 6.64
CA SER A 60 -22.52 -215.44 6.34
C SER A 60 -21.27 -214.54 6.34
N GLU A 61 -21.42 -213.26 5.98
CA GLU A 61 -20.35 -212.26 6.04
C GLU A 61 -20.05 -211.80 7.50
N THR A 62 -20.95 -212.10 8.45
CA THR A 62 -20.80 -211.76 9.87
C THR A 62 -20.05 -212.85 10.67
N GLU A 63 -20.12 -214.12 10.27
CA GLU A 63 -19.59 -215.25 11.06
C GLU A 63 -18.11 -215.62 10.79
N ALA A 64 -17.46 -215.03 9.79
CA ALA A 64 -16.10 -215.41 9.35
C ALA A 64 -15.07 -214.24 9.30
N PRO A 65 -14.68 -213.65 10.45
CA PRO A 65 -13.79 -212.48 10.47
C PRO A 65 -12.35 -212.81 10.02
N THR A 66 -11.85 -212.09 9.01
CA THR A 66 -10.45 -212.14 8.56
C THR A 66 -9.81 -210.75 8.47
N TYR A 67 -8.48 -210.71 8.56
CA TYR A 67 -7.67 -209.52 8.87
C TYR A 67 -7.82 -208.32 7.90
N ALA A 68 -8.36 -208.53 6.69
CA ALA A 68 -8.58 -207.47 5.71
C ALA A 68 -9.59 -206.40 6.18
N GLY A 69 -10.60 -206.79 6.98
CA GLY A 69 -11.67 -205.89 7.41
C GLY A 69 -11.28 -204.78 8.40
N LEU A 70 -10.05 -204.79 8.93
CA LEU A 70 -9.59 -203.75 9.86
C LEU A 70 -9.17 -202.46 9.14
N GLY A 71 -8.59 -202.59 7.94
CA GLY A 71 -8.11 -201.45 7.15
C GLY A 71 -9.26 -200.56 6.66
N SER A 72 -10.30 -201.17 6.09
CA SER A 72 -11.49 -200.46 5.60
C SER A 72 -12.22 -199.70 6.71
N ARG A 73 -12.24 -200.22 7.95
CA ARG A 73 -12.89 -199.55 9.08
C ARG A 73 -12.07 -198.35 9.61
N ILE A 74 -10.74 -198.40 9.53
CA ILE A 74 -9.88 -197.25 9.84
C ILE A 74 -10.00 -196.20 8.73
N GLU A 75 -10.01 -196.61 7.47
CA GLU A 75 -10.24 -195.74 6.31
C GLU A 75 -11.61 -195.03 6.40
N GLN A 76 -12.67 -195.76 6.78
CA GLN A 76 -14.01 -195.21 6.97
C GLN A 76 -14.07 -194.21 8.13
N LEU A 77 -13.34 -194.45 9.23
CA LEU A 77 -13.28 -193.53 10.37
C LEU A 77 -12.49 -192.27 10.02
N LEU A 78 -11.37 -192.40 9.31
CA LEU A 78 -10.60 -191.24 8.81
C LEU A 78 -11.42 -190.43 7.81
N ARG A 79 -12.08 -191.08 6.85
CA ARG A 79 -13.00 -190.44 5.89
C ARG A 79 -14.13 -189.70 6.60
N SER A 80 -14.76 -190.31 7.60
CA SER A 80 -15.82 -189.67 8.40
C SER A 80 -15.31 -188.49 9.24
N ALA A 81 -14.07 -188.55 9.75
CA ALA A 81 -13.45 -187.45 10.48
C ALA A 81 -13.00 -186.30 9.54
N GLU A 82 -12.55 -186.61 8.33
CA GLU A 82 -12.21 -185.64 7.27
C GLU A 82 -13.46 -184.93 6.73
N GLU A 83 -14.54 -185.68 6.54
CA GLU A 83 -15.87 -185.20 6.18
C GLU A 83 -16.46 -184.32 7.30
N GLN A 84 -16.45 -184.76 8.56
CA GLN A 84 -16.84 -183.93 9.72
C GLN A 84 -15.96 -182.67 9.88
N SER A 85 -14.66 -182.76 9.62
CA SER A 85 -13.75 -181.61 9.67
C SER A 85 -14.10 -180.60 8.57
N THR A 86 -14.40 -181.09 7.37
CA THR A 86 -14.83 -180.26 6.23
C THR A 86 -16.21 -179.63 6.48
N ASP A 87 -17.15 -180.36 7.07
CA ASP A 87 -18.45 -179.83 7.52
C ASP A 87 -18.28 -178.75 8.59
N VAL A 88 -17.40 -178.96 9.58
CA VAL A 88 -17.12 -177.95 10.61
C VAL A 88 -16.44 -176.72 10.01
N VAL A 89 -15.48 -176.89 9.10
CA VAL A 89 -14.78 -175.78 8.43
C VAL A 89 -15.72 -175.00 7.50
N THR A 90 -16.53 -175.67 6.68
CA THR A 90 -17.51 -175.03 5.78
C THR A 90 -18.64 -174.36 6.57
N GLN A 91 -19.13 -174.97 7.65
CA GLN A 91 -20.10 -174.35 8.55
C GLN A 91 -19.49 -173.15 9.29
N ALA A 92 -18.23 -173.24 9.75
CA ALA A 92 -17.53 -172.13 10.41
C ALA A 92 -17.25 -170.98 9.45
N SER A 93 -16.82 -171.23 8.21
CA SER A 93 -16.62 -170.20 7.19
C SER A 93 -17.93 -169.57 6.73
N THR A 94 -19.02 -170.35 6.66
CA THR A 94 -20.37 -169.82 6.36
C THR A 94 -20.90 -168.97 7.52
N LYS A 95 -20.66 -169.37 8.77
CA LYS A 95 -20.95 -168.55 9.96
C LYS A 95 -20.11 -167.28 9.97
N ALA A 96 -18.82 -167.36 9.63
CA ALA A 96 -17.95 -166.19 9.54
C ALA A 96 -18.44 -165.21 8.45
N SER A 97 -18.73 -165.68 7.23
CA SER A 97 -19.19 -164.82 6.13
C SER A 97 -20.57 -164.21 6.37
N THR A 98 -21.48 -164.92 7.04
CA THR A 98 -22.77 -164.36 7.45
C THR A 98 -22.66 -163.36 8.60
N ILE A 99 -21.70 -163.54 9.51
CA ILE A 99 -21.38 -162.55 10.56
C ILE A 99 -20.71 -161.31 9.96
N THR A 100 -19.74 -161.44 9.05
CA THR A 100 -19.08 -160.28 8.42
C THR A 100 -20.06 -159.51 7.53
N ALA A 101 -20.82 -160.18 6.65
CA ALA A 101 -21.82 -159.51 5.81
C ALA A 101 -22.94 -158.84 6.63
N ARG A 102 -23.26 -159.39 7.83
CA ARG A 102 -24.14 -158.71 8.78
C ARG A 102 -23.48 -157.48 9.39
N ALA A 103 -22.25 -157.60 9.89
CA ALA A 103 -21.52 -156.50 10.52
C ALA A 103 -21.23 -155.35 9.54
N GLU A 104 -20.87 -155.66 8.29
CA GLU A 104 -20.72 -154.70 7.18
C GLU A 104 -22.03 -153.97 6.91
N LYS A 105 -23.16 -154.70 6.86
CA LYS A 105 -24.49 -154.09 6.69
C LYS A 105 -24.91 -153.22 7.87
N GLU A 106 -24.64 -153.65 9.10
CA GLU A 106 -24.93 -152.88 10.32
C GLU A 106 -24.04 -151.63 10.41
N ALA A 107 -22.76 -151.73 10.03
CA ALA A 107 -21.86 -150.59 9.92
C ALA A 107 -22.30 -149.61 8.83
N GLN A 108 -22.68 -150.08 7.63
CA GLN A 108 -23.22 -149.21 6.58
C GLN A 108 -24.50 -148.52 7.04
N GLN A 109 -25.42 -149.23 7.71
CA GLN A 109 -26.64 -148.64 8.26
C GLN A 109 -26.38 -147.61 9.38
N LEU A 110 -25.26 -147.72 10.09
CA LEU A 110 -24.81 -146.73 11.07
C LEU A 110 -24.19 -145.50 10.38
N LEU A 111 -23.36 -145.70 9.34
CA LEU A 111 -22.79 -144.62 8.52
C LEU A 111 -23.89 -143.84 7.79
N ASP A 112 -24.79 -144.53 7.09
CA ASP A 112 -25.99 -143.97 6.44
C ASP A 112 -26.83 -143.09 7.38
N ARG A 113 -26.90 -143.47 8.67
CA ARG A 113 -27.62 -142.71 9.69
C ARG A 113 -26.82 -141.49 10.14
N ALA A 114 -25.55 -141.68 10.48
CA ALA A 114 -24.67 -140.61 10.94
C ALA A 114 -24.47 -139.52 9.87
N GLU A 115 -24.42 -139.89 8.58
CA GLU A 115 -24.35 -138.94 7.47
C GLU A 115 -25.63 -138.11 7.35
N ARG A 116 -26.82 -138.73 7.53
CA ARG A 116 -28.10 -138.00 7.56
C ARG A 116 -28.22 -137.09 8.77
N GLU A 117 -27.91 -137.60 9.97
CA GLU A 117 -27.89 -136.80 11.20
C GLU A 117 -26.92 -135.60 11.09
N ALA A 118 -25.74 -135.79 10.48
CA ALA A 118 -24.80 -134.71 10.21
C ALA A 118 -25.31 -133.73 9.13
N ALA A 119 -25.96 -134.22 8.07
CA ALA A 119 -26.56 -133.37 7.04
C ALA A 119 -27.71 -132.52 7.59
N ASP A 120 -28.59 -133.10 8.41
CA ASP A 120 -29.70 -132.43 9.08
C ASP A 120 -29.17 -131.39 10.08
N LEU A 121 -28.14 -131.71 10.88
CA LEU A 121 -27.49 -130.76 11.78
C LEU A 121 -26.85 -129.59 11.01
N LEU A 122 -26.18 -129.86 9.87
CA LEU A 122 -25.60 -128.81 9.02
C LEU A 122 -26.65 -127.96 8.31
N ALA A 123 -27.80 -128.54 7.92
CA ALA A 123 -28.92 -127.81 7.34
C ALA A 123 -29.55 -126.88 8.38
N ASN A 124 -29.86 -127.39 9.57
CA ASN A 124 -30.41 -126.60 10.68
C ASN A 124 -29.45 -125.48 11.12
N ALA A 125 -28.15 -125.76 11.26
CA ALA A 125 -27.15 -124.76 11.63
C ALA A 125 -26.99 -123.65 10.57
N ARG A 126 -27.15 -123.98 9.28
CA ARG A 126 -27.17 -122.98 8.19
C ARG A 126 -28.44 -122.14 8.21
N ALA A 127 -29.60 -122.76 8.38
CA ALA A 127 -30.88 -122.06 8.46
C ALA A 127 -30.93 -121.08 9.66
N GLU A 128 -30.42 -121.50 10.83
CA GLU A 128 -30.32 -120.62 12.00
C GLU A 128 -29.33 -119.46 11.76
N ALA A 129 -28.18 -119.72 11.12
CA ALA A 129 -27.22 -118.67 10.78
C ALA A 129 -27.80 -117.66 9.76
N GLU A 130 -28.56 -118.13 8.76
CA GLU A 130 -29.25 -117.28 7.78
C GLU A 130 -30.38 -116.48 8.43
N HIS A 131 -31.13 -117.09 9.37
CA HIS A 131 -32.15 -116.40 10.17
C HIS A 131 -31.55 -115.30 11.06
N VAL A 132 -30.48 -115.60 11.82
CA VAL A 132 -29.79 -114.64 12.69
C VAL A 132 -29.16 -113.51 11.89
N THR A 133 -28.51 -113.80 10.76
CA THR A 133 -27.92 -112.75 9.91
C THR A 133 -28.99 -111.88 9.24
N THR A 134 -30.11 -112.44 8.79
CA THR A 134 -31.24 -111.68 8.24
C THR A 134 -31.92 -110.81 9.31
N SER A 135 -32.10 -111.34 10.52
CA SER A 135 -32.64 -110.59 11.67
C SER A 135 -31.73 -109.42 12.05
N ALA A 136 -30.42 -109.67 12.21
CA ALA A 136 -29.45 -108.63 12.54
C ALA A 136 -29.30 -107.56 11.42
N ALA A 137 -29.43 -107.96 10.15
CA ALA A 137 -29.41 -107.02 9.02
C ALA A 137 -30.64 -106.09 9.05
N THR A 138 -31.85 -106.65 9.19
CA THR A 138 -33.10 -105.86 9.26
C THR A 138 -33.19 -105.00 10.52
N GLU A 139 -32.71 -105.48 11.67
CA GLU A 139 -32.56 -104.67 12.88
C GLU A 139 -31.59 -103.50 12.64
N SER A 140 -30.39 -103.76 12.11
CA SER A 140 -29.40 -102.72 11.83
C SER A 140 -29.90 -101.67 10.83
N GLU A 141 -30.65 -102.08 9.81
CA GLU A 141 -31.27 -101.16 8.85
C GLU A 141 -32.37 -100.31 9.51
N SER A 142 -33.22 -100.90 10.36
CA SER A 142 -34.24 -100.16 11.11
C SER A 142 -33.64 -99.11 12.05
N VAL A 143 -32.55 -99.45 12.76
CA VAL A 143 -31.84 -98.54 13.66
C VAL A 143 -31.16 -97.41 12.86
N ARG A 144 -30.57 -97.70 11.69
CA ARG A 144 -30.01 -96.67 10.80
C ARG A 144 -31.08 -95.74 10.26
N ALA A 145 -32.24 -96.26 9.85
CA ALA A 145 -33.36 -95.47 9.36
C ALA A 145 -33.91 -94.55 10.46
N ALA A 146 -34.11 -95.07 11.67
CA ALA A 146 -34.54 -94.28 12.82
C ALA A 146 -33.53 -93.18 13.20
N ALA A 147 -32.23 -93.48 13.20
CA ALA A 147 -31.17 -92.51 13.45
C ALA A 147 -31.09 -91.43 12.36
N ALA A 148 -31.27 -91.79 11.09
CA ALA A 148 -31.29 -90.85 9.97
C ALA A 148 -32.51 -89.91 10.02
N LEU A 149 -33.69 -90.44 10.35
CA LEU A 149 -34.91 -89.64 10.58
C LEU A 149 -34.71 -88.66 11.74
N SER A 150 -34.32 -89.16 12.91
CA SER A 150 -34.10 -88.32 14.10
C SER A 150 -33.04 -87.24 13.88
N SER A 151 -31.94 -87.56 13.20
CA SER A 151 -30.91 -86.58 12.79
C SER A 151 -31.50 -85.50 11.87
N THR A 152 -32.30 -85.89 10.87
CA THR A 152 -32.95 -84.95 9.94
C THR A 152 -33.96 -84.06 10.67
N GLU A 153 -34.74 -84.61 11.60
CA GLU A 153 -35.68 -83.86 12.44
C GLU A 153 -34.95 -82.84 13.33
N LEU A 154 -33.88 -83.26 14.02
CA LEU A 154 -33.05 -82.40 14.86
C LEU A 154 -32.41 -81.25 14.06
N VAL A 155 -31.79 -81.55 12.91
CA VAL A 155 -31.24 -80.52 12.00
C VAL A 155 -32.34 -79.56 11.53
N SER A 156 -33.50 -80.08 11.10
CA SER A 156 -34.62 -79.23 10.68
C SER A 156 -35.14 -78.33 11.81
N SER A 157 -35.04 -78.78 13.07
CA SER A 157 -35.47 -78.01 14.24
C SER A 157 -34.45 -76.94 14.60
N ALA A 158 -33.17 -77.29 14.66
CA ALA A 158 -32.08 -76.34 14.86
C ALA A 158 -32.05 -75.26 13.78
N GLU A 159 -32.36 -75.60 12.51
CA GLU A 159 -32.52 -74.60 11.46
C GLU A 159 -33.74 -73.68 11.67
N ARG A 160 -34.90 -74.22 12.08
CA ARG A 160 -36.10 -73.41 12.37
C ARG A 160 -35.80 -72.42 13.50
N GLU A 161 -35.16 -72.89 14.56
CA GLU A 161 -34.73 -72.10 15.71
C GLU A 161 -33.69 -71.04 15.29
N ALA A 162 -32.64 -71.42 14.57
CA ALA A 162 -31.63 -70.49 14.07
C ALA A 162 -32.17 -69.50 13.02
N ARG A 163 -33.29 -69.79 12.36
CA ARG A 163 -34.03 -68.83 11.52
C ARG A 163 -34.88 -67.88 12.38
N GLY A 164 -35.54 -68.37 13.43
CA GLY A 164 -36.27 -67.56 14.40
C GLY A 164 -35.37 -66.58 15.16
N ILE A 165 -34.22 -67.04 15.67
CA ILE A 165 -33.23 -66.21 16.37
C ILE A 165 -32.69 -65.11 15.44
N ARG A 166 -32.39 -65.42 14.17
CA ARG A 166 -31.97 -64.41 13.19
C ARG A 166 -33.05 -63.37 12.92
N GLY A 167 -34.29 -63.78 12.68
CA GLY A 167 -35.41 -62.84 12.48
C GLY A 167 -35.66 -61.94 13.68
N ALA A 168 -35.52 -62.46 14.90
CA ALA A 168 -35.63 -61.66 16.13
C ALA A 168 -34.50 -60.61 16.25
N LEU A 169 -33.24 -61.01 15.98
CA LEU A 169 -32.09 -60.09 15.96
C LEU A 169 -32.17 -59.07 14.82
N GLU A 170 -32.73 -59.44 13.67
CA GLU A 170 -32.98 -58.52 12.55
C GLU A 170 -34.02 -57.46 12.94
N SER A 171 -35.14 -57.85 13.58
CA SER A 171 -36.12 -56.90 14.12
C SER A 171 -35.50 -55.99 15.18
N GLU A 172 -34.82 -56.56 16.19
CA GLU A 172 -34.21 -55.78 17.27
C GLU A 172 -33.17 -54.78 16.75
N THR A 173 -32.33 -55.18 15.78
CA THR A 173 -31.34 -54.27 15.19
C THR A 173 -31.98 -53.23 14.26
N ALA A 174 -33.16 -53.48 13.68
CA ALA A 174 -33.93 -52.47 12.96
C ALA A 174 -34.59 -51.47 13.91
N GLU A 175 -35.20 -51.94 15.00
CA GLU A 175 -35.84 -51.13 16.04
C GLU A 175 -34.81 -50.22 16.77
N ARG A 176 -33.64 -50.77 17.10
CA ARG A 176 -32.50 -50.02 17.66
C ARG A 176 -31.98 -48.97 16.67
N ARG A 177 -31.79 -49.31 15.39
CA ARG A 177 -31.37 -48.34 14.35
C ARG A 177 -32.37 -47.21 14.18
N ALA A 178 -33.64 -47.53 13.94
CA ALA A 178 -34.69 -46.53 13.75
C ALA A 178 -34.88 -45.62 14.97
N THR A 179 -34.50 -46.09 16.18
CA THR A 179 -34.50 -45.26 17.39
C THR A 179 -33.28 -44.35 17.46
N LEU A 180 -32.08 -44.85 17.17
CA LEU A 180 -30.88 -44.01 17.05
C LEU A 180 -31.00 -42.96 15.94
N GLU A 181 -31.64 -43.29 14.82
CA GLU A 181 -31.94 -42.34 13.72
C GLU A 181 -32.90 -41.23 14.16
N ARG A 182 -33.95 -41.57 14.93
CA ARG A 182 -34.87 -40.58 15.54
C ARG A 182 -34.16 -39.70 16.57
N ASP A 183 -33.35 -40.28 17.45
CA ASP A 183 -32.60 -39.54 18.48
C ASP A 183 -31.53 -38.61 17.85
N LEU A 184 -30.90 -39.05 16.76
CA LEU A 184 -29.93 -38.26 16.00
C LEU A 184 -30.63 -37.09 15.29
N ALA A 185 -31.72 -37.32 14.56
CA ALA A 185 -32.49 -36.26 13.92
C ALA A 185 -33.05 -35.24 14.94
N ALA A 186 -33.46 -35.70 16.13
CA ALA A 186 -33.88 -34.82 17.22
C ALA A 186 -32.74 -33.95 17.76
N ARG A 187 -31.52 -34.50 17.87
CA ARG A 187 -30.32 -33.74 18.26
C ARG A 187 -29.86 -32.77 17.18
N GLU A 188 -29.89 -33.15 15.91
CA GLU A 188 -29.57 -32.25 14.79
C GLU A 188 -30.55 -31.08 14.75
N SER A 189 -31.85 -31.33 14.89
CA SER A 189 -32.88 -30.30 15.01
C SER A 189 -32.64 -29.35 16.21
N LEU A 190 -32.27 -29.90 17.37
CA LEU A 190 -31.94 -29.12 18.56
C LEU A 190 -30.70 -28.24 18.35
N VAL A 191 -29.61 -28.78 17.80
CA VAL A 191 -28.36 -28.04 17.52
C VAL A 191 -28.57 -26.98 16.44
N LEU A 192 -29.36 -27.27 15.39
CA LEU A 192 -29.73 -26.27 14.38
C LEU A 192 -30.54 -25.14 15.00
N ARG A 193 -31.51 -25.44 15.87
CA ARG A 193 -32.27 -24.41 16.61
C ARG A 193 -31.34 -23.56 17.48
N GLU A 194 -30.54 -24.18 18.35
CA GLU A 194 -29.63 -23.48 19.27
C GLU A 194 -28.59 -22.63 18.53
N THR A 195 -28.01 -23.12 17.42
CA THR A 195 -27.09 -22.32 16.61
C THR A 195 -27.79 -21.16 15.87
N THR A 196 -29.06 -21.30 15.47
CA THR A 196 -29.83 -20.15 14.95
C THR A 196 -30.20 -19.15 16.04
N GLU A 197 -30.55 -19.59 17.25
CA GLU A 197 -30.86 -18.74 18.40
C GLU A 197 -29.62 -17.94 18.83
N LEU A 198 -28.47 -18.62 18.99
CA LEU A 198 -27.17 -17.98 19.28
C LEU A 198 -26.75 -16.98 18.19
N ARG A 199 -26.95 -17.31 16.91
CA ARG A 199 -26.65 -16.37 15.81
C ARG A 199 -27.55 -15.14 15.86
N VAL A 200 -28.85 -15.30 16.10
CA VAL A 200 -29.78 -14.17 16.19
C VAL A 200 -29.48 -13.30 17.40
N ALA A 201 -29.10 -13.88 18.54
CA ALA A 201 -28.65 -13.15 19.72
C ALA A 201 -27.36 -12.35 19.44
N ALA A 202 -26.31 -12.99 18.93
CA ALA A 202 -25.05 -12.31 18.59
C ALA A 202 -25.23 -11.22 17.52
N GLU A 203 -26.10 -11.42 16.52
CA GLU A 203 -26.45 -10.39 15.56
C GLU A 203 -27.28 -9.24 16.18
N ALA A 204 -28.03 -9.47 17.26
CA ALA A 204 -28.74 -8.41 17.97
C ALA A 204 -27.78 -7.60 18.85
N GLU A 205 -26.94 -8.26 19.64
CA GLU A 205 -25.87 -7.65 20.45
C GLU A 205 -24.93 -6.80 19.58
N ALA A 206 -24.49 -7.31 18.43
CA ALA A 206 -23.66 -6.55 17.49
C ALA A 206 -24.37 -5.30 16.93
N ARG A 207 -25.69 -5.37 16.67
CA ARG A 207 -26.48 -4.19 16.25
C ARG A 207 -26.63 -3.18 17.38
N GLU A 208 -26.80 -3.62 18.62
CA GLU A 208 -26.88 -2.75 19.80
C GLU A 208 -25.54 -2.06 20.09
N LEU A 209 -24.42 -2.78 20.00
CA LEU A 209 -23.08 -2.21 20.11
C LEU A 209 -22.80 -1.15 19.03
N VAL A 210 -23.21 -1.39 17.77
CA VAL A 210 -23.10 -0.38 16.71
C VAL A 210 -24.07 0.80 16.91
N ALA A 211 -25.29 0.56 17.41
CA ALA A 211 -26.24 1.62 17.72
C ALA A 211 -25.73 2.54 18.84
N THR A 212 -25.25 1.96 19.94
CA THR A 212 -24.69 2.69 21.08
C THR A 212 -23.39 3.41 20.73
N ALA A 213 -22.45 2.75 20.04
CA ALA A 213 -21.21 3.40 19.58
C ALA A 213 -21.48 4.56 18.61
N THR A 214 -22.40 4.40 17.65
CA THR A 214 -22.75 5.52 16.75
C THR A 214 -23.61 6.60 17.43
N ALA A 215 -24.32 6.30 18.52
CA ALA A 215 -24.98 7.32 19.33
C ALA A 215 -23.93 8.15 20.11
N ALA A 216 -22.99 7.48 20.79
CA ALA A 216 -21.89 8.12 21.51
C ALA A 216 -21.01 8.97 20.58
N ALA A 217 -20.64 8.45 19.40
CA ALA A 217 -19.87 9.20 18.40
C ALA A 217 -20.62 10.43 17.85
N ARG A 218 -21.95 10.39 17.73
CA ARG A 218 -22.77 11.58 17.39
C ARG A 218 -22.78 12.59 18.53
N ALA A 219 -22.98 12.14 19.77
CA ALA A 219 -23.00 13.01 20.95
C ALA A 219 -21.68 13.76 21.13
N LEU A 220 -20.55 13.03 21.11
CA LEU A 220 -19.20 13.60 21.17
C LEU A 220 -18.94 14.60 20.04
N ARG A 221 -19.43 14.31 18.82
CA ARG A 221 -19.29 15.25 17.70
C ARG A 221 -20.12 16.53 17.92
N THR A 222 -21.36 16.43 18.41
CA THR A 222 -22.16 17.62 18.73
C THR A 222 -21.60 18.42 19.90
N GLU A 223 -20.97 17.76 20.88
CA GLU A 223 -20.26 18.42 21.99
C GLU A 223 -19.01 19.16 21.48
N ALA A 224 -18.20 18.52 20.63
CA ALA A 224 -17.05 19.14 19.99
C ALA A 224 -17.44 20.30 19.04
N GLU A 225 -18.54 20.16 18.29
CA GLU A 225 -19.11 21.22 17.45
C GLU A 225 -19.54 22.43 18.31
N ALA A 226 -20.21 22.20 19.45
CA ALA A 226 -20.67 23.25 20.36
C ALA A 226 -19.52 23.91 21.17
N TYR A 227 -18.51 23.14 21.56
CA TYR A 227 -17.27 23.68 22.12
C TYR A 227 -16.58 24.58 21.07
N ALA A 228 -16.43 24.09 19.84
CA ALA A 228 -15.80 24.84 18.77
C ALA A 228 -16.60 26.07 18.29
N THR A 229 -17.93 26.13 18.43
CA THR A 229 -18.67 27.40 18.27
C THR A 229 -18.37 28.35 19.42
N THR A 230 -18.46 27.87 20.66
CA THR A 230 -18.24 28.69 21.87
C THR A 230 -16.85 29.34 21.85
N THR A 231 -15.78 28.57 21.60
CA THR A 231 -14.41 29.10 21.52
C THR A 231 -14.21 30.11 20.39
N ARG A 232 -14.91 29.96 19.25
CA ARG A 232 -14.87 30.96 18.17
C ARG A 232 -15.66 32.22 18.50
N GLU A 233 -16.75 32.10 19.26
CA GLU A 233 -17.55 33.24 19.72
C GLU A 233 -16.83 34.04 20.81
N THR A 234 -16.15 33.38 21.76
CA THR A 234 -15.32 34.07 22.76
C THR A 234 -14.11 34.74 22.12
N ALA A 235 -13.32 34.02 21.31
CA ALA A 235 -12.16 34.60 20.63
C ALA A 235 -12.54 35.74 19.68
N ARG A 236 -13.74 35.69 19.07
CA ARG A 236 -14.29 36.81 18.29
C ARG A 236 -14.67 37.99 19.18
N ALA A 237 -15.36 37.77 20.29
CA ALA A 237 -15.73 38.85 21.22
C ALA A 237 -14.48 39.53 21.82
N GLU A 238 -13.44 38.76 22.11
CA GLU A 238 -12.12 39.27 22.53
C GLU A 238 -11.45 40.09 21.42
N ALA A 239 -11.47 39.63 20.17
CA ALA A 239 -10.93 40.37 19.04
C ALA A 239 -11.72 41.66 18.73
N ASP A 240 -13.06 41.60 18.72
CA ASP A 240 -13.94 42.76 18.52
C ASP A 240 -13.77 43.78 19.68
N ALA A 241 -13.52 43.32 20.91
CA ALA A 241 -13.19 44.17 22.06
C ALA A 241 -11.80 44.82 21.95
N LEU A 242 -10.76 44.07 21.54
CA LEU A 242 -9.42 44.61 21.29
C LEU A 242 -9.42 45.65 20.16
N VAL A 243 -10.17 45.42 19.07
CA VAL A 243 -10.37 46.41 18.00
C VAL A 243 -11.15 47.63 18.50
N GLY A 244 -12.14 47.44 19.37
CA GLY A 244 -12.86 48.53 20.03
C GLY A 244 -11.95 49.39 20.92
N GLN A 245 -11.09 48.75 21.71
CA GLN A 245 -10.08 49.42 22.55
C GLN A 245 -9.06 50.17 21.68
N ALA A 246 -8.51 49.53 20.66
CA ALA A 246 -7.53 50.14 19.76
C ALA A 246 -8.10 51.36 19.01
N ARG A 247 -9.39 51.29 18.60
CA ARG A 247 -10.12 52.46 18.05
C ARG A 247 -10.29 53.56 19.09
N SER A 248 -10.75 53.24 20.29
CA SER A 248 -10.90 54.22 21.39
C SER A 248 -9.57 54.94 21.69
N THR A 249 -8.44 54.22 21.71
CA THR A 249 -7.11 54.83 21.87
C THR A 249 -6.68 55.65 20.65
N ALA A 250 -7.01 55.22 19.43
CA ALA A 250 -6.69 55.98 18.21
C ALA A 250 -7.53 57.26 18.09
N ASP A 251 -8.84 57.18 18.36
CA ASP A 251 -9.74 58.33 18.44
C ASP A 251 -9.29 59.30 19.54
N GLY A 252 -8.86 58.77 20.70
CA GLY A 252 -8.27 59.54 21.80
C GLY A 252 -6.99 60.29 21.39
N LEU A 253 -6.04 59.60 20.76
CA LEU A 253 -4.83 60.21 20.21
C LEU A 253 -5.15 61.25 19.12
N VAL A 254 -6.17 61.02 18.29
CA VAL A 254 -6.65 61.99 17.29
C VAL A 254 -7.35 63.19 17.93
N THR A 255 -8.02 63.05 19.08
CA THR A 255 -8.51 64.21 19.85
C THR A 255 -7.37 65.00 20.48
N THR A 256 -6.40 64.35 21.13
CA THR A 256 -5.25 65.04 21.71
C THR A 256 -4.40 65.74 20.65
N ALA A 257 -4.12 65.08 19.51
CA ALA A 257 -3.40 65.70 18.40
C ALA A 257 -4.18 66.85 17.72
N ARG A 258 -5.52 66.89 17.86
CA ARG A 258 -6.33 68.05 17.45
C ARG A 258 -6.28 69.17 18.48
N GLU A 259 -6.36 68.87 19.77
CA GLU A 259 -6.22 69.84 20.85
C GLU A 259 -4.82 70.49 20.81
N GLU A 260 -3.76 69.72 20.56
CA GLU A 260 -2.40 70.20 20.32
C GLU A 260 -2.30 71.05 19.05
N ALA A 261 -2.96 70.64 17.94
CA ALA A 261 -2.98 71.42 16.70
C ALA A 261 -3.79 72.72 16.82
N ASP A 262 -4.91 72.72 17.54
CA ASP A 262 -5.72 73.91 17.80
C ASP A 262 -4.97 74.89 18.71
N VAL A 263 -4.23 74.39 19.73
CA VAL A 263 -3.30 75.20 20.54
C VAL A 263 -2.19 75.80 19.68
N LEU A 264 -1.58 75.03 18.77
CA LEU A 264 -0.57 75.53 17.83
C LEU A 264 -1.15 76.56 16.84
N VAL A 265 -2.42 76.44 16.47
CA VAL A 265 -3.15 77.44 15.67
C VAL A 265 -3.39 78.71 16.49
N GLU A 266 -3.79 78.63 17.76
CA GLU A 266 -3.89 79.81 18.64
C GLU A 266 -2.51 80.46 18.89
N GLU A 267 -1.45 79.67 19.06
CA GLU A 267 -0.07 80.18 19.17
C GLU A 267 0.38 80.89 17.90
N THR A 268 0.15 80.31 16.71
CA THR A 268 0.49 80.98 15.45
C THR A 268 -0.36 82.21 15.16
N ILE A 269 -1.65 82.24 15.54
CA ILE A 269 -2.51 83.43 15.44
C ILE A 269 -2.03 84.53 16.41
N THR A 270 -1.66 84.19 17.64
CA THR A 270 -1.16 85.18 18.62
C THR A 270 0.24 85.68 18.25
N ALA A 271 1.12 84.83 17.70
CA ALA A 271 2.40 85.24 17.12
C ALA A 271 2.22 86.14 15.89
N GLN A 272 1.26 85.84 14.99
CA GLN A 272 0.90 86.72 13.87
C GLN A 272 0.39 88.08 14.35
N ALA A 273 -0.53 88.09 15.31
CA ALA A 273 -1.06 89.33 15.89
C ALA A 273 0.03 90.16 16.61
N ALA A 274 1.01 89.51 17.25
CA ALA A 274 2.17 90.18 17.83
C ALA A 274 3.10 90.75 16.74
N GLY A 275 3.30 90.04 15.63
CA GLY A 275 4.04 90.50 14.46
C GLY A 275 3.37 91.70 13.78
N ASP A 276 2.06 91.64 13.54
CA ASP A 276 1.27 92.76 13.01
C ASP A 276 1.31 93.98 13.93
N LEU A 277 1.28 93.78 15.26
CA LEU A 277 1.43 94.85 16.24
C LEU A 277 2.84 95.48 16.21
N ASP A 278 3.89 94.69 15.99
CA ASP A 278 5.25 95.20 15.86
C ASP A 278 5.45 95.94 14.52
N ILE A 279 4.90 95.44 13.42
CA ILE A 279 4.84 96.14 12.13
C ILE A 279 4.09 97.47 12.27
N ALA A 280 2.95 97.48 12.98
CA ALA A 280 2.19 98.70 13.26
C ALA A 280 2.99 99.71 14.11
N ARG A 281 3.71 99.26 15.14
CA ARG A 281 4.59 100.11 15.97
C ARG A 281 5.76 100.69 15.17
N ARG A 282 6.45 99.87 14.38
CA ARG A 282 7.54 100.32 13.48
C ARG A 282 7.02 101.34 12.48
N ARG A 283 5.81 101.14 11.96
CA ARG A 283 5.14 102.10 11.07
C ARG A 283 4.76 103.39 11.78
N GLU A 284 4.19 103.33 12.99
CA GLU A 284 3.87 104.53 13.78
C GLU A 284 5.12 105.34 14.10
N ALA A 285 6.22 104.68 14.46
CA ALA A 285 7.54 105.30 14.67
C ALA A 285 8.08 105.93 13.37
N ALA A 286 8.06 105.22 12.25
CA ALA A 286 8.49 105.77 10.95
C ALA A 286 7.59 106.92 10.47
N GLU A 287 6.29 106.90 10.78
CA GLU A 287 5.40 108.03 10.52
C GLU A 287 5.67 109.22 11.47
N ALA A 288 6.15 108.98 12.70
CA ALA A 288 6.60 110.04 13.62
C ALA A 288 7.92 110.66 13.15
N GLU A 289 8.90 109.85 12.75
CA GLU A 289 10.16 110.29 12.14
C GLU A 289 9.91 111.11 10.86
N ASN A 290 9.00 110.67 10.00
CA ASN A 290 8.60 111.45 8.82
C ASN A 290 7.90 112.76 9.17
N ARG A 291 7.13 112.83 10.27
CA ARG A 291 6.56 114.10 10.76
C ARG A 291 7.65 115.05 11.24
N GLU A 292 8.63 114.55 12.00
CA GLU A 292 9.78 115.32 12.47
C GLU A 292 10.62 115.86 11.31
N ILE A 293 10.92 115.03 10.30
CA ILE A 293 11.59 115.45 9.05
C ILE A 293 10.75 116.50 8.30
N HIS A 294 9.43 116.32 8.21
CA HIS A 294 8.55 117.30 7.55
C HIS A 294 8.44 118.63 8.30
N ASP A 295 8.43 118.61 9.64
CA ASP A 295 8.35 119.83 10.44
C ASP A 295 9.70 120.56 10.51
N ALA A 296 10.82 119.83 10.51
CA ALA A 296 12.16 120.40 10.29
C ALA A 296 12.27 121.04 8.88
N ALA A 297 11.74 120.39 7.84
CA ALA A 297 11.71 120.94 6.48
C ALA A 297 10.82 122.19 6.36
N LYS A 298 9.71 122.27 7.12
CA LYS A 298 8.91 123.51 7.22
C LYS A 298 9.70 124.62 7.92
N ALA A 299 10.34 124.34 9.06
CA ALA A 299 11.13 125.33 9.79
C ALA A 299 12.25 125.92 8.91
N ALA A 300 12.93 125.09 8.10
CA ALA A 300 13.91 125.54 7.13
C ALA A 300 13.29 126.40 6.00
N ALA A 301 12.09 126.06 5.52
CA ALA A 301 11.37 126.87 4.52
C ALA A 301 10.89 128.22 5.08
N ASP A 302 10.43 128.25 6.34
CA ASP A 302 9.99 129.48 7.03
C ASP A 302 11.18 130.41 7.30
N GLN A 303 12.37 129.88 7.64
CA GLN A 303 13.61 130.65 7.70
C GLN A 303 13.97 131.25 6.33
N LEU A 304 13.87 130.48 5.25
CA LEU A 304 14.18 130.95 3.90
C LEU A 304 13.20 132.04 3.44
N LEU A 305 11.92 131.95 3.84
CA LEU A 305 10.93 133.02 3.63
C LEU A 305 11.23 134.28 4.45
N ALA A 306 11.72 134.17 5.69
CA ALA A 306 12.15 135.33 6.47
C ALA A 306 13.31 136.07 5.79
N ASP A 307 14.30 135.33 5.29
CA ASP A 307 15.48 135.86 4.60
C ASP A 307 15.12 136.58 3.28
N VAL A 308 14.12 136.06 2.55
CA VAL A 308 13.58 136.71 1.34
C VAL A 308 12.85 138.02 1.68
N ASN A 309 12.05 138.05 2.75
CA ASN A 309 11.32 139.27 3.14
C ASN A 309 12.26 140.40 3.60
N ALA A 310 13.37 140.09 4.28
CA ALA A 310 14.39 141.07 4.65
C ALA A 310 14.98 141.80 3.42
N ARG A 311 15.23 141.06 2.33
CA ARG A 311 15.81 141.60 1.08
C ARG A 311 14.82 142.44 0.25
N VAL A 312 13.52 142.35 0.52
CA VAL A 312 12.49 143.19 -0.14
C VAL A 312 12.44 144.58 0.48
N ALA A 313 12.50 144.69 1.82
CA ALA A 313 12.48 146.00 2.50
C ALA A 313 13.66 146.89 2.07
N GLU A 314 14.85 146.31 1.87
CA GLU A 314 16.05 147.01 1.41
C GLU A 314 15.97 147.49 -0.07
N ALA A 315 14.99 146.99 -0.84
CA ALA A 315 14.78 147.38 -2.23
C ALA A 315 13.85 148.60 -2.37
N GLU A 316 12.87 148.77 -1.48
CA GLU A 316 11.87 149.84 -1.57
C GLU A 316 12.45 151.22 -1.23
N GLU A 317 13.38 151.31 -0.27
CA GLU A 317 14.05 152.57 0.12
C GLU A 317 14.86 153.19 -1.04
N ARG A 318 15.44 152.36 -1.91
CA ARG A 318 16.26 152.78 -3.06
C ARG A 318 15.48 153.38 -4.23
N VAL A 319 14.14 153.32 -4.21
CA VAL A 319 13.29 153.80 -5.32
C VAL A 319 12.93 155.29 -5.18
N VAL A 320 12.90 155.83 -3.95
CA VAL A 320 12.48 157.22 -3.70
C VAL A 320 13.55 158.22 -4.17
N ASP A 321 14.81 157.95 -3.87
CA ASP A 321 15.98 158.78 -4.22
C ASP A 321 16.24 158.89 -5.75
N ALA A 322 15.55 158.07 -6.54
CA ALA A 322 15.64 158.05 -8.00
C ALA A 322 14.74 159.09 -8.69
N LEU A 323 13.69 159.59 -8.03
CA LEU A 323 12.69 160.47 -8.67
C LEU A 323 13.15 161.95 -8.74
N ASP A 324 13.81 162.47 -7.70
CA ASP A 324 14.28 163.87 -7.65
C ASP A 324 15.40 164.19 -8.67
N ARG A 325 16.05 163.17 -9.25
CA ARG A 325 17.08 163.37 -10.29
C ARG A 325 16.48 163.52 -11.69
N ALA A 326 15.24 163.08 -11.92
CA ALA A 326 14.64 162.99 -13.25
C ALA A 326 14.44 164.37 -13.92
N ASP A 327 13.98 165.38 -13.18
CA ASP A 327 13.74 166.73 -13.72
C ASP A 327 15.02 167.43 -14.18
N SER A 328 16.18 167.11 -13.59
CA SER A 328 17.47 167.74 -13.94
C SER A 328 17.97 167.39 -15.35
N ILE A 329 17.55 166.24 -15.90
CA ILE A 329 18.03 165.69 -17.17
C ILE A 329 17.23 166.25 -18.38
N SER A 330 16.02 166.72 -18.15
CA SER A 330 15.16 167.35 -19.17
C SER A 330 15.76 168.64 -19.74
N ALA A 331 16.48 169.42 -18.92
CA ALA A 331 17.06 170.70 -19.34
C ALA A 331 18.36 170.57 -20.16
N THR A 332 19.24 169.61 -19.84
CA THR A 332 20.50 169.40 -20.55
C THR A 332 20.31 168.73 -21.92
N SER A 333 19.22 167.97 -22.09
CA SER A 333 18.89 167.29 -23.33
C SER A 333 18.59 168.24 -24.51
N GLU A 334 18.16 169.48 -24.25
CA GLU A 334 17.98 170.50 -25.29
C GLU A 334 19.31 171.10 -25.79
N ALA A 335 20.39 170.98 -25.03
CA ALA A 335 21.73 171.41 -25.44
C ALA A 335 22.41 170.38 -26.36
N SER A 336 22.34 169.09 -26.02
CA SER A 336 22.95 168.00 -26.81
C SER A 336 22.39 167.89 -28.23
N ALA A 337 21.14 168.31 -28.45
CA ALA A 337 20.55 168.45 -29.79
C ALA A 337 21.33 169.38 -30.74
N ARG A 338 22.18 170.28 -30.22
CA ARG A 338 23.13 171.07 -31.04
C ARG A 338 24.45 170.35 -31.30
N SER A 339 24.90 169.46 -30.42
CA SER A 339 26.13 168.68 -30.60
C SER A 339 25.99 167.67 -31.75
N THR A 340 24.81 167.06 -31.89
CA THR A 340 24.47 166.19 -33.03
C THR A 340 24.47 166.93 -34.38
N LEU A 341 24.44 168.27 -34.37
CA LEU A 341 24.64 169.13 -35.54
C LEU A 341 26.13 169.47 -35.82
N SER A 342 27.05 169.05 -34.95
CA SER A 342 28.50 169.21 -35.08
C SER A 342 29.18 167.94 -35.59
N SER A 343 29.00 166.81 -34.91
CA SER A 343 29.65 165.55 -35.31
C SER A 343 29.15 165.04 -36.67
N ALA A 344 27.87 165.30 -37.02
CA ALA A 344 27.32 165.02 -38.35
C ALA A 344 27.86 165.95 -39.46
N ARG A 345 28.58 167.04 -39.12
CA ARG A 345 29.39 167.82 -40.06
C ARG A 345 30.83 167.31 -40.13
N GLU A 346 31.41 166.93 -38.99
CA GLU A 346 32.79 166.41 -38.93
C GLU A 346 32.95 165.07 -39.65
N GLN A 347 31.97 164.17 -39.52
CA GLN A 347 31.96 162.89 -40.23
C GLN A 347 31.51 163.02 -41.70
N ALA A 348 30.86 164.12 -42.08
CA ALA A 348 30.74 164.54 -43.48
C ALA A 348 32.02 165.22 -43.99
N GLY A 349 32.86 165.76 -43.09
CA GLY A 349 34.18 166.30 -43.35
C GLY A 349 35.17 165.23 -43.79
N ARG A 350 35.24 164.09 -43.08
CA ARG A 350 36.16 162.99 -43.47
C ARG A 350 35.88 162.40 -44.86
N ILE A 351 34.63 162.47 -45.33
CA ILE A 351 34.22 162.09 -46.70
C ILE A 351 34.61 163.17 -47.75
N VAL A 352 34.93 164.39 -47.31
CA VAL A 352 35.59 165.44 -48.11
C VAL A 352 37.11 165.37 -47.98
N ASP A 353 37.65 164.91 -46.85
CA ASP A 353 39.09 164.68 -46.66
C ASP A 353 39.57 163.52 -47.55
N ASP A 354 38.86 162.37 -47.58
CA ASP A 354 39.12 161.28 -48.53
C ASP A 354 39.04 161.74 -50.01
N ALA A 355 38.30 162.82 -50.30
CA ALA A 355 38.22 163.44 -51.62
C ALA A 355 39.35 164.46 -51.90
N ASN A 356 40.04 164.96 -50.89
CA ASN A 356 41.24 165.80 -51.00
C ASN A 356 42.54 165.00 -50.89
N ASP A 357 42.56 163.87 -50.20
CA ASP A 357 43.63 162.87 -50.29
C ASP A 357 43.76 162.33 -51.73
N ALA A 358 42.65 162.28 -52.46
CA ALA A 358 42.64 162.03 -53.91
C ALA A 358 43.24 163.20 -54.73
N ALA A 359 43.25 164.43 -54.20
CA ALA A 359 43.90 165.59 -54.82
C ALA A 359 45.39 165.70 -54.45
N ASP A 360 45.79 165.35 -53.22
CA ASP A 360 47.21 165.21 -52.84
C ASP A 360 47.89 164.08 -53.60
N ARG A 361 47.15 163.04 -54.00
CA ARG A 361 47.60 162.03 -54.98
C ARG A 361 47.77 162.58 -56.41
N THR A 362 47.26 163.78 -56.72
CA THR A 362 47.59 164.51 -57.96
C THR A 362 48.73 165.54 -57.81
N LEU A 363 49.05 165.99 -56.58
CA LEU A 363 50.21 166.85 -56.32
C LEU A 363 51.49 166.09 -55.96
N THR A 364 51.40 164.90 -55.35
CA THR A 364 52.54 163.96 -55.28
C THR A 364 52.88 163.41 -56.67
N ALA A 365 51.88 163.25 -57.55
CA ALA A 365 52.10 163.03 -58.98
C ALA A 365 52.68 164.27 -59.72
N ALA A 366 52.64 165.46 -59.10
CA ALA A 366 53.42 166.64 -59.52
C ALA A 366 54.87 166.64 -58.97
N ALA A 367 55.36 165.44 -58.63
CA ALA A 367 56.72 164.97 -58.81
C ALA A 367 57.70 165.30 -57.65
N GLN A 368 58.46 164.36 -57.09
CA GLN A 368 59.05 163.13 -57.65
C GLN A 368 59.96 163.33 -58.88
N GLU A 369 60.01 164.55 -59.44
CA GLU A 369 61.08 165.07 -60.29
C GLU A 369 62.14 165.77 -59.42
N ALA A 370 61.73 166.30 -58.26
CA ALA A 370 62.61 166.92 -57.27
C ALA A 370 63.46 165.89 -56.50
N GLU A 371 62.87 164.75 -56.13
CA GLU A 371 63.50 163.65 -55.40
C GLU A 371 64.73 163.11 -56.16
N LEU A 372 64.64 163.05 -57.49
CA LEU A 372 65.69 162.57 -58.39
C LEU A 372 66.84 163.57 -58.68
N ARG A 373 66.88 164.75 -58.04
CA ARG A 373 67.99 165.71 -58.24
C ARG A 373 69.10 165.67 -57.19
N LEU A 374 68.85 165.21 -55.95
CA LEU A 374 69.88 165.25 -54.90
C LEU A 374 70.07 163.99 -54.04
N GLU A 375 69.56 162.85 -54.49
CA GLU A 375 70.24 161.55 -54.22
C GLU A 375 71.67 161.49 -54.79
N SER A 376 72.15 162.57 -55.45
CA SER A 376 73.54 162.76 -55.89
C SER A 376 74.54 163.08 -54.78
N VAL A 377 74.11 163.35 -53.54
CA VAL A 377 75.00 163.46 -52.35
C VAL A 377 74.81 162.27 -51.40
N ARG A 378 74.44 161.13 -52.01
CA ARG A 378 74.73 159.77 -51.55
C ARG A 378 76.12 159.62 -50.93
N ALA A 379 76.22 158.66 -50.00
CA ALA A 379 77.31 157.70 -49.90
C ALA A 379 78.77 158.16 -49.68
N GLU A 380 79.06 159.44 -49.38
CA GLU A 380 80.45 159.85 -49.06
C GLU A 380 80.86 159.65 -47.58
N VAL A 381 79.92 159.38 -46.66
CA VAL A 381 80.20 159.25 -45.21
C VAL A 381 79.80 157.87 -44.63
N ALA A 382 79.10 157.04 -45.39
CA ALA A 382 78.70 155.69 -44.95
C ALA A 382 79.84 154.65 -45.00
N ASP A 383 81.09 155.08 -45.13
CA ASP A 383 82.26 154.20 -45.34
C ASP A 383 83.33 154.28 -44.22
N LEU A 384 83.07 155.05 -43.16
CA LEU A 384 83.83 155.02 -41.90
C LEU A 384 82.86 155.10 -40.70
N GLU A 385 82.72 154.12 -39.80
CA GLU A 385 83.22 152.74 -39.76
C GLU A 385 82.46 152.05 -38.59
N ARG A 386 81.97 150.80 -38.62
CA ARG A 386 82.39 149.57 -39.33
C ARG A 386 83.75 148.99 -38.91
N GLN A 387 84.32 149.44 -37.79
CA GLN A 387 85.59 148.92 -37.23
C GLN A 387 85.57 148.51 -35.74
N ARG A 388 84.43 148.59 -35.02
CA ARG A 388 84.42 148.30 -33.56
C ARG A 388 83.20 147.57 -33.01
N GLU A 389 82.77 146.57 -33.75
CA GLU A 389 82.17 145.32 -33.23
C GLU A 389 83.01 144.74 -32.06
N ALA A 390 82.41 144.06 -31.07
CA ALA A 390 81.73 142.75 -31.14
C ALA A 390 82.66 141.54 -31.35
N ILE A 391 83.80 141.53 -30.64
CA ILE A 391 84.48 140.35 -30.08
C ILE A 391 84.81 140.77 -28.62
N THR A 392 84.55 140.06 -27.53
CA THR A 392 84.87 138.66 -27.20
C THR A 392 84.12 138.28 -25.90
N ALA A 393 83.07 137.44 -25.93
CA ALA A 393 82.31 137.11 -24.70
C ALA A 393 81.57 135.75 -24.65
N TYR A 394 81.34 135.04 -25.77
CA TYR A 394 80.55 133.80 -25.80
C TYR A 394 81.42 132.58 -26.13
N LEU A 395 82.23 132.13 -25.16
CA LEU A 395 83.04 130.88 -25.23
C LEU A 395 83.33 130.28 -23.83
N ASP A 396 82.32 130.17 -22.96
CA ASP A 396 82.44 129.44 -21.67
C ASP A 396 81.65 128.10 -21.65
N GLU A 397 80.62 127.99 -22.49
CA GLU A 397 79.67 126.86 -22.53
C GLU A 397 80.16 125.68 -23.38
N LEU A 398 81.16 124.94 -22.88
CA LEU A 398 81.60 123.67 -23.49
C LEU A 398 82.16 122.66 -22.47
N ARG A 399 81.66 122.72 -21.21
CA ARG A 399 82.29 122.01 -20.08
C ARG A 399 81.34 121.25 -19.14
N GLY A 400 80.04 121.20 -19.44
CA GLY A 400 79.11 120.30 -18.74
C GLY A 400 79.30 118.83 -19.14
N LEU A 401 80.20 118.09 -18.46
CA LEU A 401 80.27 116.62 -18.56
C LEU A 401 81.07 116.01 -17.39
N LEU A 402 80.58 114.87 -16.89
CA LEU A 402 80.98 114.12 -15.67
C LEU A 402 80.63 114.84 -14.34
N GLY A 403 79.95 114.20 -13.39
CA GLY A 403 79.29 112.88 -13.45
C GLY A 403 78.83 112.35 -12.09
N SER A 404 77.80 111.49 -12.09
CA SER A 404 77.34 110.69 -10.94
C SER A 404 77.81 109.23 -11.03
N SER A 405 77.63 108.43 -9.97
CA SER A 405 78.51 107.27 -9.69
C SER A 405 77.81 105.93 -9.40
N VAL A 406 78.31 104.84 -10.04
CA VAL A 406 78.38 103.44 -9.53
C VAL A 406 77.03 102.73 -9.24
N VAL A 407 76.54 101.70 -9.95
CA VAL A 407 77.08 100.67 -10.90
C VAL A 407 77.92 99.54 -10.26
N PRO A 408 77.43 98.29 -10.34
CA PRO A 408 78.09 97.24 -11.14
C PRO A 408 77.08 96.64 -12.16
N ASP A 409 77.28 96.67 -13.49
CA ASP A 409 78.34 96.03 -14.31
C ASP A 409 78.55 94.54 -13.96
N GLU A 410 78.43 93.62 -14.92
CA GLU A 410 79.35 93.52 -16.07
C GLU A 410 78.67 93.09 -17.40
N HIS A 411 79.29 93.43 -18.54
CA HIS A 411 78.83 93.17 -19.94
C HIS A 411 77.51 93.86 -20.32
N LEU A 412 77.46 95.05 -20.93
CA LEU A 412 78.46 95.77 -21.73
C LEU A 412 78.90 95.11 -23.06
N ILE A 413 77.96 94.54 -23.82
CA ILE A 413 78.10 94.39 -25.29
C ILE A 413 76.79 94.82 -26.02
N ALA A 414 76.39 96.08 -25.81
CA ALA A 414 75.39 96.79 -26.63
C ALA A 414 75.52 98.33 -26.48
N LYS A 415 76.76 98.83 -26.34
CA LYS A 415 77.09 100.26 -26.25
C LYS A 415 77.68 100.68 -27.60
N ALA A 416 77.25 101.84 -28.11
CA ALA A 416 77.36 102.27 -29.51
C ALA A 416 76.43 101.46 -30.45
N ASP A 417 75.55 102.08 -31.23
CA ASP A 417 75.47 103.52 -31.58
C ASP A 417 75.03 104.45 -30.43
N GLN A 418 75.46 105.71 -30.30
CA GLN A 418 76.04 106.70 -31.23
C GLN A 418 75.05 107.52 -32.09
N ALA A 419 74.04 108.13 -31.44
CA ALA A 419 73.78 109.57 -31.57
C ALA A 419 72.99 110.01 -30.32
N ALA A 420 73.57 110.77 -29.39
CA ALA A 420 73.87 112.20 -29.48
C ALA A 420 72.58 113.03 -29.63
N ALA A 421 72.17 113.88 -28.68
CA ALA A 421 72.94 114.95 -28.01
C ALA A 421 73.43 116.04 -28.99
N ALA A 422 72.47 116.67 -29.66
CA ALA A 422 72.11 118.03 -29.24
C ALA A 422 70.90 117.87 -28.29
N LEU A 423 70.94 118.20 -27.00
CA LEU A 423 71.26 119.50 -26.37
C LEU A 423 70.18 120.51 -26.80
N GLU A 424 69.27 120.95 -25.90
CA GLU A 424 69.50 122.01 -24.88
C GLU A 424 70.09 123.29 -25.51
N GLU A 425 69.71 124.51 -25.14
CA GLU A 425 68.60 125.03 -24.32
C GLU A 425 68.61 126.56 -24.49
N ALA A 426 67.46 127.18 -24.81
CA ALA A 426 67.26 128.63 -24.81
C ALA A 426 65.73 128.88 -24.82
N THR A 427 65.09 129.32 -23.73
CA THR A 427 64.99 130.72 -23.24
C THR A 427 64.42 131.69 -24.30
N ALA A 428 63.43 132.55 -24.01
CA ALA A 428 62.56 132.79 -22.85
C ALA A 428 61.23 133.43 -23.41
N GLU A 429 60.10 133.68 -22.73
CA GLU A 429 59.87 134.48 -21.50
C GLU A 429 60.52 135.90 -21.56
N SER A 430 59.87 137.01 -21.21
CA SER A 430 58.49 137.27 -20.72
C SER A 430 58.12 138.78 -20.89
N ASP A 431 57.32 139.34 -19.96
CA ASP A 431 57.29 140.76 -19.49
C ASP A 431 56.21 141.74 -20.06
N ASP A 432 55.63 142.69 -19.27
CA ASP A 432 55.11 142.62 -17.87
C ASP A 432 54.25 143.86 -17.43
N ASP A 433 53.78 143.85 -16.16
CA ASP A 433 53.51 144.97 -15.20
C ASP A 433 52.29 145.93 -15.37
N ASN A 434 51.58 146.44 -14.33
CA ASN A 434 51.48 146.21 -12.83
C ASN A 434 50.01 146.58 -12.37
N ASP A 435 49.49 147.06 -11.20
CA ASP A 435 49.79 147.59 -9.82
C ASP A 435 48.41 147.58 -9.03
N GLU A 436 48.13 147.73 -7.71
CA GLU A 436 48.80 147.83 -6.37
C GLU A 436 47.72 147.53 -5.24
N ASP A 437 48.09 147.00 -4.05
CA ASP A 437 47.25 146.77 -2.80
C ASP A 437 46.00 145.82 -2.94
N GLY A 438 45.15 145.40 -1.97
CA GLY A 438 44.99 145.44 -0.48
C GLY A 438 43.52 145.08 -0.08
N SER A 439 43.01 145.04 1.16
CA SER A 439 43.44 144.64 2.54
C SER A 439 42.19 144.71 3.49
N ALA A 440 42.00 144.04 4.64
CA ALA A 440 42.43 142.76 5.26
C ALA A 440 41.52 142.38 6.50
N ASP A 441 41.60 141.14 7.02
CA ASP A 441 41.23 140.62 8.38
C ASP A 441 39.73 140.58 8.85
N GLU A 442 39.25 139.77 9.84
CA GLU A 442 39.86 138.87 10.87
C GLU A 442 38.91 137.73 11.43
N ASP A 443 39.51 136.66 12.01
CA ASP A 443 39.13 135.80 13.19
C ASP A 443 38.16 134.52 13.23
N SER A 444 38.64 133.47 13.94
CA SER A 444 38.04 132.37 14.79
C SER A 444 36.92 131.35 14.35
N SER A 445 36.68 130.16 14.99
CA SER A 445 37.49 129.20 15.82
C SER A 445 36.68 127.91 16.27
N SER A 446 37.38 126.88 16.82
CA SER A 446 36.95 125.64 17.57
C SER A 446 36.42 124.40 16.78
N HIS A 447 36.66 123.10 17.07
CA HIS A 447 37.14 122.27 18.23
C HIS A 447 36.01 121.74 19.16
N ALA A 448 35.91 120.48 19.65
CA ALA A 448 36.88 119.38 19.90
C ALA A 448 36.30 117.92 19.74
N THR A 449 36.91 116.89 20.38
CA THR A 449 36.60 115.42 20.38
C THR A 449 36.42 114.82 21.79
N ALA A 450 35.75 113.65 21.95
CA ALA A 450 35.92 112.74 23.11
C ALA A 450 35.38 111.30 22.89
N GLU A 451 35.92 110.32 23.63
CA GLU A 451 35.49 108.91 23.78
C GLU A 451 35.16 108.63 25.28
N ASP A 452 34.39 107.58 25.61
CA ASP A 452 34.52 106.81 26.87
C ASP A 452 33.82 105.42 26.78
N GLU A 453 34.15 104.48 27.68
CA GLU A 453 33.73 103.07 27.69
C GLU A 453 32.58 102.73 28.67
N GLY A 454 32.11 101.45 28.69
CA GLY A 454 31.26 100.95 29.80
C GLY A 454 30.62 99.56 29.69
N SER A 455 31.39 98.48 29.88
CA SER A 455 31.01 97.15 30.45
C SER A 455 29.50 96.83 30.62
N GLY A 456 28.91 95.82 29.96
CA GLY A 456 29.07 94.38 30.28
C GLY A 456 27.77 93.81 30.92
N THR A 457 27.47 92.50 31.05
CA THR A 457 28.18 91.25 30.70
C THR A 457 27.19 90.07 30.72
N GLU A 458 27.13 89.26 29.64
CA GLU A 458 26.79 87.81 29.53
C GLU A 458 25.48 87.26 30.21
N THR A 459 24.90 86.09 29.90
CA THR A 459 25.45 84.75 29.54
C THR A 459 24.42 83.86 28.79
N SER A 460 24.92 82.95 27.92
CA SER A 460 24.64 81.48 27.88
C SER A 460 23.20 80.94 27.71
N ASP A 461 22.88 79.91 26.92
CA ASP A 461 23.59 79.18 25.83
C ASP A 461 22.59 78.34 25.00
N SER A 462 23.12 77.65 23.98
CA SER A 462 22.77 76.36 23.31
C SER A 462 21.45 75.58 23.64
N ASP A 463 20.95 74.66 22.82
CA ASP A 463 21.53 73.86 21.72
C ASP A 463 20.58 73.66 20.51
N THR A 464 21.15 73.23 19.39
CA THR A 464 20.46 72.68 18.21
C THR A 464 21.10 71.33 17.84
N ASP A 465 20.31 70.32 17.46
CA ASP A 465 20.87 69.11 16.83
C ASP A 465 19.90 68.47 15.83
N THR A 466 20.44 67.71 14.87
CA THR A 466 19.80 67.44 13.57
C THR A 466 20.10 66.03 13.02
N GLU A 467 19.03 65.33 12.60
CA GLU A 467 18.96 64.23 11.59
C GLU A 467 19.62 62.83 11.80
N ASP A 468 18.83 61.82 11.36
CA ASP A 468 19.16 60.59 10.59
C ASP A 468 19.57 59.21 11.20
N ASP A 469 19.50 58.22 10.28
CA ASP A 469 19.98 56.82 10.24
C ASP A 469 19.20 55.68 10.98
N ALA A 470 18.21 55.14 10.25
CA ALA A 470 18.23 53.86 9.53
C ALA A 470 18.64 52.48 10.17
N ASP A 471 18.08 51.43 9.54
CA ASP A 471 18.45 50.01 9.49
C ASP A 471 18.59 49.12 10.75
N ALA A 472 17.74 48.07 10.79
CA ALA A 472 18.14 46.69 11.13
C ALA A 472 17.07 45.65 10.69
N ASP A 473 17.40 44.79 9.72
CA ASP A 473 16.69 43.54 9.42
C ASP A 473 17.58 42.36 9.87
N GLU A 474 17.07 41.45 10.72
CA GLU A 474 17.44 40.03 10.64
C GLU A 474 16.63 39.09 11.58
N THR A 475 16.25 37.93 11.04
CA THR A 475 15.92 36.66 11.74
C THR A 475 14.68 36.62 12.67
N GLY A 476 14.00 35.48 12.85
CA GLY A 476 14.17 34.16 12.23
C GLY A 476 14.54 33.05 13.23
N SER A 477 13.56 32.57 14.02
CA SER A 477 13.76 31.37 14.85
C SER A 477 12.56 30.40 14.82
N VAL A 478 12.86 29.26 14.21
CA VAL A 478 12.19 27.95 14.19
C VAL A 478 11.27 27.66 15.39
N THR A 479 10.02 27.28 15.09
CA THR A 479 9.23 26.37 15.93
C THR A 479 9.67 24.93 15.69
N GLU A 480 10.04 24.17 16.72
CA GLU A 480 10.03 22.71 16.62
C GLU A 480 9.49 22.03 17.89
N THR A 481 8.73 20.96 17.65
CA THR A 481 7.87 20.27 18.60
C THR A 481 8.64 19.21 19.38
N HIS A 482 8.28 18.99 20.65
CA HIS A 482 8.42 17.65 21.22
C HIS A 482 7.22 17.24 22.07
N VAL A 483 6.49 16.26 21.56
CA VAL A 483 5.45 15.50 22.26
C VAL A 483 5.68 14.05 21.87
N GLU A 484 6.02 13.20 22.84
CA GLU A 484 5.69 11.78 22.73
C GLU A 484 5.56 11.14 24.11
N SER A 485 4.49 10.38 24.28
CA SER A 485 4.29 9.46 25.40
C SER A 485 3.51 8.27 24.85
N SER A 486 3.98 7.06 25.15
CA SER A 486 3.21 5.81 25.29
C SER A 486 2.12 5.47 24.25
N GLU A 487 2.26 4.31 23.58
CA GLU A 487 1.35 3.17 23.87
C GLU A 487 1.85 1.81 23.30
N GLU A 488 1.02 0.77 23.44
CA GLU A 488 1.35 -0.66 23.33
C GLU A 488 1.15 -1.29 21.92
N THR A 489 1.11 -2.64 21.87
CA THR A 489 0.56 -3.55 20.83
C THR A 489 1.55 -4.01 19.73
N SER A 490 1.47 -5.24 19.16
CA SER A 490 0.82 -6.52 19.58
C SER A 490 1.29 -7.71 18.69
N SER A 491 1.03 -8.94 19.15
CA SER A 491 0.82 -10.18 18.33
C SER A 491 2.00 -10.88 17.63
N ALA A 492 2.14 -12.20 17.84
CA ALA A 492 1.78 -13.22 16.83
C ALA A 492 2.06 -14.70 17.25
N ALA A 493 1.10 -15.60 16.94
CA ALA A 493 1.22 -17.07 16.84
C ALA A 493 1.61 -17.86 18.15
N THR A 494 1.36 -19.16 18.31
CA THR A 494 0.84 -20.23 17.42
C THR A 494 0.10 -21.31 18.26
N GLY A 495 -0.79 -22.11 17.66
CA GLY A 495 -1.03 -23.49 18.14
C GLY A 495 -2.48 -23.95 18.40
N SER A 496 -3.02 -24.75 17.47
CA SER A 496 -4.03 -25.79 17.76
C SER A 496 -3.29 -27.11 18.11
N PRO A 497 -3.89 -28.18 18.71
CA PRO A 497 -5.12 -28.81 18.19
C PRO A 497 -6.09 -29.46 19.20
N ARG A 498 -7.28 -29.82 18.68
CA ARG A 498 -8.14 -30.98 19.03
C ARG A 498 -7.95 -31.67 20.39
N ARG A 499 -9.06 -31.78 21.14
CA ARG A 499 -9.78 -33.08 21.15
C ARG A 499 -11.29 -32.89 21.23
#